data_AF-A0A6A3AWP7-F1
#
_entry.id   AF-A0A6A3AWP7-F1
#
_cell.length_a   1.000
_cell.length_b   1.000
_cell.length_c   1.000
_cell.angle_alpha   90.00
_cell.angle_beta   90.00
_cell.angle_gamma   90.00
#
_symmetry.space_group_name_H-M   'P 1'
#
loop_
_entity.id
_entity.type
_entity.pdbx_description
1 polymer ?
#
loop_
_entity_poly.entity_id
_entity_poly.type
_entity_poly.pdbx_seq_one_letter_code
_entity_poly.pdbx_strand_id
1 'polypeptide(L)'
;MGFIGKVVDVILLLTFLSMSLVPPLLDAQALLPESVVPDVLVRLYKWYTVEHQDYLLLEQPAFFMALMKLELVFTWPLAVINLYGLLNSKPWFKSTCLIFGSALLTSTTAMVGDMLGSQKPMADKLAMMYSPFIALGFLAVLRGLLLPSTKASFANGLTSALKKRV
;
A
#
# COMPACT_ATOMS: atom_id res chain seq x y z
N MET A 1 20.44 9.76 -7.11
CA MET A 1 19.01 10.17 -7.02
C MET A 1 18.96 11.63 -6.61
N GLY A 2 18.15 12.44 -7.27
CA GLY A 2 17.91 13.82 -6.83
C GLY A 2 17.25 13.86 -5.44
N PHE A 3 17.30 15.02 -4.79
CA PHE A 3 16.70 15.26 -3.47
C PHE A 3 15.25 14.75 -3.37
N ILE A 4 14.44 15.01 -4.40
CA ILE A 4 13.04 14.56 -4.51
C ILE A 4 12.91 13.04 -4.40
N GLY A 5 13.80 12.28 -5.04
CA GLY A 5 13.76 10.82 -5.00
C GLY A 5 13.99 10.25 -3.59
N LYS A 6 14.89 10.89 -2.81
CA LYS A 6 15.12 10.51 -1.42
C LYS A 6 13.92 10.82 -0.53
N VAL A 7 13.26 11.96 -0.74
CA VAL A 7 12.04 12.32 0.00
C VAL A 7 10.93 11.31 -0.28
N VAL A 8 10.72 10.93 -1.55
CA VAL A 8 9.74 9.90 -1.92
C VAL A 8 10.09 8.56 -1.28
N ASP A 9 11.36 8.15 -1.28
CA ASP A 9 11.78 6.90 -0.62
C ASP A 9 11.48 6.93 0.89
N VAL A 10 11.69 8.05 1.58
CA VAL A 10 11.37 8.19 3.02
C VAL A 10 9.86 8.10 3.26
N ILE A 11 9.06 8.78 2.44
CA ILE A 11 7.59 8.70 2.54
C ILE A 11 7.13 7.25 2.35
N LEU A 12 7.62 6.58 1.31
CA LEU A 12 7.27 5.19 1.05
C LEU A 12 7.77 4.23 2.14
N LEU A 13 8.95 4.48 2.71
CA LEU A 13 9.45 3.72 3.83
C LEU A 13 8.50 3.78 5.03
N LEU A 14 8.05 4.99 5.38
CA LEU A 14 7.07 5.18 6.46
C LEU A 14 5.74 4.50 6.13
N THR A 15 5.28 4.58 4.87
CA THR A 15 4.06 3.90 4.41
C THR A 15 4.17 2.38 4.50
N PHE A 16 5.29 1.77 4.07
CA PHE A 16 5.45 0.32 4.16
C PHE A 16 5.60 -0.13 5.61
N LEU A 17 6.26 0.67 6.45
CA LEU A 17 6.38 0.38 7.88
C LEU A 17 5.01 0.44 8.57
N SER A 18 4.22 1.48 8.32
CA SER A 18 2.86 1.57 8.87
C SER A 18 1.99 0.42 8.37
N MET A 19 2.02 0.13 7.06
CA MET A 19 1.28 -0.99 6.46
C MET A 19 1.80 -2.37 6.87
N SER A 20 2.99 -2.48 7.45
CA SER A 20 3.46 -3.75 8.02
C SER A 20 2.91 -4.00 9.42
N LEU A 21 2.55 -2.93 10.15
CA LEU A 21 2.11 -2.98 11.55
C LEU A 21 0.60 -2.82 11.68
N VAL A 22 0.01 -1.83 11.01
CA VAL A 22 -1.41 -1.47 11.17
C VAL A 22 -2.34 -2.61 10.76
N PRO A 23 -2.18 -3.26 9.58
CA PRO A 23 -3.08 -4.34 9.20
C PRO A 23 -3.18 -5.51 10.16
N PRO A 24 -2.07 -6.11 10.65
CA PRO A 24 -2.18 -7.19 11.62
C PRO A 24 -2.69 -6.73 13.00
N LEU A 25 -2.53 -5.46 13.36
CA LEU A 25 -2.94 -4.92 14.67
C LEU A 25 -4.40 -4.46 14.70
N LEU A 26 -4.88 -3.81 13.64
CA LEU A 26 -6.21 -3.17 13.59
C LEU A 26 -7.12 -3.85 12.58
N ASP A 27 -6.65 -4.04 11.36
CA ASP A 27 -7.49 -4.53 10.26
C ASP A 27 -7.84 -6.02 10.40
N ALA A 28 -6.92 -6.80 10.98
CA ALA A 28 -7.15 -8.20 11.32
C ALA A 28 -8.33 -8.37 12.29
N GLN A 29 -8.64 -7.36 13.10
CA GLN A 29 -9.79 -7.40 14.03
C GLN A 29 -11.14 -7.42 13.30
N ALA A 30 -11.20 -6.94 12.05
CA ALA A 30 -12.41 -7.06 11.24
C ALA A 30 -12.71 -8.52 10.86
N LEU A 31 -11.68 -9.38 10.78
CA LEU A 31 -11.81 -10.78 10.36
C LEU A 31 -11.68 -11.79 11.49
N LEU A 32 -10.97 -11.43 12.56
CA LEU A 32 -10.71 -12.30 13.70
C LEU A 32 -11.76 -12.11 14.79
N PRO A 33 -12.16 -13.19 15.48
CA PRO A 33 -13.00 -13.06 16.66
C PRO A 33 -12.26 -12.28 17.76
N GLU A 34 -12.99 -11.44 18.50
CA GLU A 34 -12.43 -10.56 19.55
C GLU A 34 -11.62 -11.33 20.61
N SER A 35 -11.92 -12.62 20.82
CA SER A 35 -11.23 -13.49 21.78
C SER A 35 -9.75 -13.75 21.47
N VAL A 36 -9.31 -13.50 20.24
CA VAL A 36 -7.92 -13.74 19.79
C VAL A 36 -7.09 -12.45 19.83
N VAL A 37 -7.74 -11.30 19.99
CA VAL A 37 -7.11 -9.98 19.93
C VAL A 37 -6.94 -9.43 21.35
N PRO A 38 -5.80 -8.81 21.70
CA PRO A 38 -5.62 -8.19 23.00
C PRO A 38 -6.69 -7.12 23.31
N ASP A 39 -7.20 -7.09 24.54
CA ASP A 39 -8.28 -6.17 24.97
C ASP A 39 -7.98 -4.68 24.75
N VAL A 40 -6.70 -4.30 24.76
CA VAL A 40 -6.28 -2.91 24.47
C VAL A 40 -6.58 -2.53 23.02
N LEU A 41 -6.30 -3.45 22.09
CA LEU A 41 -6.52 -3.26 20.65
C LEU A 41 -8.01 -3.24 20.33
N VAL A 42 -8.78 -4.14 20.94
CA VAL A 42 -10.25 -4.18 20.80
C VAL A 42 -10.88 -2.89 21.30
N ARG A 43 -10.43 -2.37 22.44
CA ARG A 43 -10.92 -1.08 22.98
C ARG A 43 -10.57 0.09 22.07
N LEU A 44 -9.35 0.13 21.52
CA LEU A 44 -8.94 1.17 20.59
C LEU A 44 -9.80 1.14 19.30
N TYR A 45 -10.03 -0.05 18.75
CA TYR A 45 -10.87 -0.25 17.58
C TYR A 45 -12.32 0.19 17.85
N LYS A 46 -12.92 -0.22 18.97
CA LYS A 46 -14.27 0.19 19.37
C LYS A 46 -14.38 1.69 19.62
N TRP A 47 -13.38 2.29 20.26
CA TRP A 47 -13.35 3.74 20.47
C TRP A 47 -13.30 4.50 19.13
N TYR A 48 -12.40 4.10 18.23
CA TYR A 48 -12.27 4.74 16.91
C TYR A 48 -13.56 4.63 16.09
N THR A 49 -14.16 3.44 16.02
CA THR A 49 -15.40 3.20 15.25
C THR A 49 -16.56 4.04 15.76
N VAL A 50 -16.71 4.19 17.07
CA VAL A 50 -17.76 5.00 17.68
C VAL A 50 -17.48 6.50 17.53
N GLU A 51 -16.26 6.95 17.80
CA GLU A 51 -15.88 8.38 17.76
C GLU A 51 -15.98 8.94 16.33
N HIS A 52 -15.53 8.17 15.34
CA HIS A 52 -15.54 8.59 13.94
C HIS A 52 -16.82 8.24 13.19
N GLN A 53 -17.76 7.51 13.83
CA GLN A 53 -18.97 6.99 13.20
C GLN A 53 -18.64 6.29 11.87
N ASP A 54 -17.56 5.50 11.87
CA ASP A 54 -17.04 4.85 10.68
C ASP A 54 -17.97 3.72 10.26
N TYR A 55 -18.87 4.01 9.32
CA TYR A 55 -19.89 3.05 8.90
C TYR A 55 -19.29 1.81 8.24
N LEU A 56 -18.09 1.89 7.66
CA LEU A 56 -17.46 0.72 7.03
C LEU A 56 -17.10 -0.32 8.07
N LEU A 57 -16.66 0.13 9.24
CA LEU A 57 -16.28 -0.75 10.36
C LEU A 57 -17.49 -1.13 11.23
N LEU A 58 -18.52 -0.28 11.30
CA LEU A 58 -19.74 -0.55 12.05
C LEU A 58 -20.69 -1.50 11.31
N GLU A 59 -20.98 -1.23 10.03
CA GLU A 59 -21.92 -2.03 9.24
C GLU A 59 -21.25 -3.19 8.50
N GLN A 60 -19.92 -3.11 8.29
CA GLN A 60 -19.12 -4.13 7.60
C GLN A 60 -19.74 -4.61 6.28
N PRO A 61 -19.97 -3.70 5.31
CA PRO A 61 -20.57 -4.08 4.04
C PRO A 61 -19.70 -5.11 3.30
N ALA A 62 -20.34 -6.00 2.54
CA ALA A 62 -19.67 -7.16 1.95
C ALA A 62 -18.46 -6.79 1.06
N PHE A 63 -18.54 -5.67 0.32
CA PHE A 63 -17.42 -5.19 -0.50
C PHE A 63 -16.21 -4.79 0.36
N PHE A 64 -16.46 -4.09 1.48
CA PHE A 64 -15.41 -3.64 2.39
C PHE A 64 -14.73 -4.85 3.03
N MET A 65 -15.50 -5.82 3.49
CA MET A 65 -14.96 -7.08 4.04
C MET A 65 -14.13 -7.86 3.00
N ALA A 66 -14.48 -7.80 1.72
CA ALA A 66 -13.66 -8.37 0.66
C ALA A 66 -12.34 -7.61 0.47
N LEU A 67 -12.37 -6.28 0.53
CA LEU A 67 -11.16 -5.45 0.48
C LEU A 67 -10.26 -5.69 1.70
N MET A 68 -10.81 -5.84 2.91
CA MET A 68 -10.02 -6.16 4.11
C MET A 68 -9.32 -7.51 4.01
N LYS A 69 -10.01 -8.53 3.48
CA LYS A 69 -9.40 -9.84 3.20
C LYS A 69 -8.27 -9.73 2.18
N LEU A 70 -8.50 -8.99 1.10
CA LEU A 70 -7.49 -8.75 0.08
C LEU A 70 -6.29 -7.99 0.67
N GLU A 71 -6.53 -7.00 1.51
CA GLU A 71 -5.49 -6.23 2.16
C GLU A 71 -4.61 -7.12 3.05
N LEU A 72 -5.22 -7.93 3.92
CA LEU A 72 -4.49 -8.82 4.81
C LEU A 72 -3.76 -9.95 4.06
N VAL A 73 -4.35 -10.51 3.00
CA VAL A 73 -3.75 -11.66 2.30
C VAL A 73 -2.73 -11.23 1.24
N PHE A 74 -2.90 -10.05 0.64
CA PHE A 74 -2.10 -9.61 -0.50
C PHE A 74 -1.32 -8.32 -0.23
N THR A 75 -2.01 -7.25 0.16
CA THR A 75 -1.39 -5.93 0.31
C THR A 75 -0.40 -5.89 1.49
N TRP A 76 -0.72 -6.52 2.62
CA TRP A 76 0.11 -6.58 3.81
C TRP A 76 1.42 -7.34 3.59
N PRO A 77 1.42 -8.60 3.09
CA PRO A 77 2.68 -9.29 2.77
C PRO A 77 3.51 -8.52 1.75
N LEU A 78 2.86 -7.90 0.76
CA LEU A 78 3.53 -7.10 -0.25
C LEU A 78 4.15 -5.82 0.34
N ALA A 79 3.53 -5.20 1.35
CA ALA A 79 4.10 -4.07 2.09
C ALA A 79 5.39 -4.48 2.83
N VAL A 80 5.38 -5.64 3.51
CA VAL A 80 6.56 -6.20 4.20
C VAL A 80 7.69 -6.50 3.21
N ILE A 81 7.35 -7.10 2.06
CA ILE A 81 8.30 -7.36 0.97
C ILE A 81 8.89 -6.04 0.45
N ASN A 82 8.06 -5.03 0.22
CA ASN A 82 8.52 -3.72 -0.24
C ASN A 82 9.38 -2.99 0.80
N LEU A 83 9.07 -3.09 2.09
CA LEU A 83 9.89 -2.56 3.18
C LEU A 83 11.29 -3.15 3.13
N TYR A 84 11.39 -4.48 3.03
CA TYR A 84 12.68 -5.17 2.89
C TYR A 84 13.41 -4.76 1.60
N GLY A 85 12.68 -4.71 0.48
CA GLY A 85 13.20 -4.36 -0.83
C GLY A 85 13.78 -2.94 -0.88
N LEU A 86 13.12 -1.99 -0.22
CA LEU A 86 13.57 -0.61 -0.12
C LEU A 86 14.82 -0.49 0.76
N LEU A 87 14.80 -1.07 1.96
CA LEU A 87 15.93 -1.03 2.90
C LEU A 87 17.20 -1.69 2.35
N ASN A 88 17.04 -2.76 1.58
CA ASN A 88 18.17 -3.52 1.01
C ASN A 88 18.43 -3.19 -0.47
N SER A 89 17.78 -2.16 -1.01
CA SER A 89 17.93 -1.73 -2.41
C SER A 89 17.81 -2.88 -3.43
N LYS A 90 16.85 -3.78 -3.23
CA LYS A 90 16.67 -4.97 -4.09
C LYS A 90 16.14 -4.57 -5.47
N PRO A 91 16.58 -5.24 -6.56
CA PRO A 91 16.21 -4.86 -7.92
C PRO A 91 14.71 -5.04 -8.23
N TRP A 92 14.06 -6.01 -7.58
CA TRP A 92 12.63 -6.29 -7.75
C TRP A 92 11.71 -5.30 -7.03
N PHE A 93 12.26 -4.44 -6.15
CA PHE A 93 11.48 -3.47 -5.37
C PHE A 93 10.56 -2.61 -6.24
N LYS A 94 11.03 -2.21 -7.43
CA LYS A 94 10.25 -1.35 -8.32
C LYS A 94 8.96 -2.03 -8.79
N SER A 95 9.05 -3.29 -9.19
CA SER A 95 7.90 -4.08 -9.65
C SER A 95 6.92 -4.33 -8.50
N THR A 96 7.42 -4.72 -7.33
CA THR A 96 6.56 -4.98 -6.16
C THR A 96 5.95 -3.69 -5.60
N CYS A 97 6.65 -2.56 -5.68
CA CYS A 97 6.17 -1.24 -5.27
C CYS A 97 5.07 -0.73 -6.22
N LEU A 98 5.19 -1.00 -7.52
CA LEU A 98 4.14 -0.70 -8.50
C LEU A 98 2.87 -1.51 -8.20
N ILE A 99 3.00 -2.81 -8.01
CA ILE A 99 1.86 -3.70 -7.70
C ILE A 99 1.17 -3.25 -6.41
N PHE A 100 1.95 -2.97 -5.37
CA PHE A 100 1.43 -2.47 -4.10
C PHE A 100 0.69 -1.14 -4.29
N GLY A 101 1.32 -0.18 -4.98
CA GLY A 101 0.73 1.12 -5.24
C GLY A 101 -0.60 1.01 -6.00
N SER A 102 -0.67 0.13 -7.00
CA SER A 102 -1.92 -0.13 -7.74
C SER A 102 -3.00 -0.74 -6.85
N ALA A 103 -2.67 -1.72 -6.02
CA ALA A 103 -3.63 -2.36 -5.13
C ALA A 103 -4.18 -1.38 -4.07
N LEU A 104 -3.29 -0.58 -3.45
CA LEU A 104 -3.65 0.45 -2.49
C LEU A 104 -4.53 1.54 -3.15
N LEU A 105 -4.15 1.97 -4.36
CA LEU A 105 -4.90 2.98 -5.10
C LEU A 105 -6.31 2.49 -5.45
N THR A 106 -6.44 1.28 -5.97
CA THR A 106 -7.74 0.72 -6.36
C THR A 106 -8.66 0.50 -5.16
N SER A 107 -8.16 -0.11 -4.08
CA SER A 107 -8.94 -0.35 -2.87
C SER A 107 -9.40 0.95 -2.22
N THR A 108 -8.50 1.91 -2.05
CA THR A 108 -8.83 3.20 -1.43
C THR A 108 -9.80 4.00 -2.30
N THR A 109 -9.62 3.99 -3.63
CA THR A 109 -10.54 4.69 -4.54
C THR A 109 -11.94 4.08 -4.50
N ALA A 110 -12.05 2.75 -4.39
CA ALA A 110 -13.34 2.09 -4.21
C ALA A 110 -14.02 2.51 -2.90
N MET A 111 -13.28 2.54 -1.79
CA MET A 111 -13.79 2.99 -0.49
C MET A 111 -14.23 4.46 -0.51
N VAL A 112 -13.37 5.35 -1.01
CA VAL A 112 -13.68 6.79 -1.10
C VAL A 112 -14.85 7.04 -2.07
N GLY A 113 -14.92 6.30 -3.18
CA GLY A 113 -16.04 6.38 -4.11
C GLY A 113 -17.38 5.99 -3.49
N ASP A 114 -17.41 4.92 -2.68
CA ASP A 114 -18.61 4.52 -1.93
C ASP A 114 -18.99 5.59 -0.89
N MET A 115 -18.00 6.13 -0.15
CA MET A 115 -18.25 7.21 0.82
C MET A 115 -18.86 8.45 0.17
N LEU A 116 -18.28 8.94 -0.94
CA LEU A 116 -18.78 10.11 -1.67
C LEU A 116 -20.16 9.88 -2.31
N GLY A 117 -20.51 8.62 -2.63
CA GLY A 117 -21.82 8.24 -3.12
C GLY A 117 -22.86 7.98 -2.02
N SER A 118 -22.43 7.82 -0.76
CA SER A 118 -23.32 7.51 0.35
C SER A 118 -23.97 8.77 0.92
N GLN A 119 -25.24 8.67 1.32
CA GLN A 119 -25.91 9.73 2.10
C GLN A 119 -25.70 9.55 3.62
N LYS A 120 -24.65 8.83 4.03
CA LYS A 120 -24.43 8.49 5.43
C LYS A 120 -23.82 9.67 6.20
N PRO A 121 -24.17 9.83 7.49
CA PRO A 121 -23.54 10.84 8.33
C PRO A 121 -22.02 10.67 8.34
N MET A 122 -21.29 11.78 8.25
CA MET A 122 -19.80 11.83 8.27
C MET A 122 -19.07 11.17 7.08
N ALA A 123 -19.78 10.73 6.03
CA ALA A 123 -19.14 10.11 4.87
C ALA A 123 -18.11 11.02 4.19
N ASP A 124 -18.39 12.32 4.05
CA ASP A 124 -17.45 13.30 3.49
C ASP A 124 -16.17 13.43 4.33
N LYS A 125 -16.31 13.44 5.66
CA LYS A 125 -15.18 13.52 6.59
C LYS A 125 -14.33 12.25 6.50
N LEU A 126 -14.97 11.10 6.36
CA LEU A 126 -14.30 9.82 6.17
C LEU A 126 -13.55 9.80 4.83
N ALA A 127 -14.18 10.26 3.75
CA ALA A 127 -13.55 10.38 2.43
C ALA A 127 -12.29 11.25 2.49
N MET A 128 -12.33 12.40 3.17
CA MET A 128 -11.15 13.26 3.36
C MET A 128 -10.04 12.57 4.16
N MET A 129 -10.39 11.73 5.13
CA MET A 129 -9.42 11.00 5.96
C MET A 129 -8.75 9.85 5.20
N TYR A 130 -9.46 9.17 4.30
CA TYR A 130 -8.92 8.06 3.49
C TYR A 130 -8.22 8.55 2.19
N SER A 131 -8.55 9.74 1.70
CA SER A 131 -7.96 10.32 0.48
C SER A 131 -6.42 10.39 0.44
N PRO A 132 -5.69 10.66 1.55
CA PRO A 132 -4.23 10.64 1.55
C PRO A 132 -3.63 9.31 1.09
N PHE A 133 -4.30 8.17 1.32
CA PHE A 133 -3.81 6.86 0.87
C PHE A 133 -3.83 6.73 -0.66
N ILE A 134 -4.73 7.41 -1.35
CA ILE A 134 -4.74 7.51 -2.82
C ILE A 134 -3.45 8.18 -3.30
N ALA A 135 -3.06 9.29 -2.67
CA ALA A 135 -1.82 9.99 -2.99
C ALA A 135 -0.58 9.12 -2.72
N LEU A 136 -0.56 8.37 -1.62
CA LEU A 136 0.51 7.42 -1.31
C LEU A 136 0.58 6.27 -2.33
N GLY A 137 -0.57 5.72 -2.72
CA GLY A 137 -0.67 4.69 -3.78
C GLY A 137 -0.13 5.22 -5.11
N PHE A 138 -0.49 6.44 -5.47
CA PHE A 138 0.02 7.09 -6.68
C PHE A 138 1.54 7.31 -6.63
N LEU A 139 2.08 7.77 -5.50
CA LEU A 139 3.53 7.91 -5.31
C LEU A 139 4.25 6.56 -5.44
N ALA A 140 3.68 5.48 -4.90
CA ALA A 140 4.24 4.13 -5.03
C ALA A 140 4.23 3.65 -6.49
N VAL A 141 3.13 3.87 -7.22
CA VAL A 141 3.05 3.56 -8.66
C VAL A 141 4.12 4.32 -9.45
N LEU A 142 4.22 5.65 -9.25
CA LEU A 142 5.25 6.46 -9.90
C LEU A 142 6.65 5.95 -9.56
N ARG A 143 6.90 5.63 -8.29
CA ARG A 143 8.23 5.15 -7.87
C ARG A 143 8.60 3.81 -8.51
N GLY A 144 7.63 2.93 -8.69
CA GLY A 144 7.80 1.66 -9.38
C GLY A 144 7.98 1.81 -10.90
N LEU A 145 7.30 2.77 -11.52
CA LEU A 145 7.41 3.08 -12.95
C LEU A 145 8.70 3.77 -13.36
N LEU A 146 9.33 4.52 -12.44
CA LEU A 146 10.63 5.16 -12.68
C LEU A 146 11.74 4.10 -12.83
N LEU A 147 11.84 3.53 -14.03
CA LEU A 147 12.95 2.70 -14.48
C LEU A 147 14.24 3.51 -14.34
N PRO A 148 15.38 2.89 -13.95
CA PRO A 148 16.66 3.53 -14.24
C PRO A 148 16.65 3.76 -15.75
N SER A 149 16.93 4.99 -16.20
CA SER A 149 17.21 5.23 -17.61
C SER A 149 18.19 4.16 -18.05
N THR A 150 17.71 3.21 -18.86
CA THR A 150 18.54 2.19 -19.46
C THR A 150 19.50 2.98 -20.32
N LYS A 151 20.68 3.29 -19.81
CA LYS A 151 21.85 3.35 -20.68
C LYS A 151 21.93 1.94 -21.24
N ALA A 152 21.29 1.76 -22.39
CA ALA A 152 21.38 0.57 -23.19
C ALA A 152 22.86 0.45 -23.58
N SER A 153 23.66 -0.19 -22.72
CA SER A 153 24.91 -0.80 -23.14
C SER A 153 24.57 -2.13 -23.80
N PHE A 154 23.75 -2.07 -24.84
CA PHE A 154 23.55 -3.15 -25.80
C PHE A 154 24.19 -2.67 -27.10
N ALA A 155 25.52 -2.54 -27.10
CA ALA A 155 26.27 -2.25 -28.32
C ALA A 155 27.69 -2.84 -28.37
N ASN A 156 28.33 -3.18 -27.24
CA ASN A 156 29.75 -3.54 -27.26
C ASN A 156 30.08 -5.02 -26.99
N GLY A 157 29.07 -5.88 -26.76
CA GLY A 157 29.30 -7.30 -26.46
C GLY A 157 29.42 -8.23 -27.67
N LEU A 158 28.79 -7.89 -28.80
CA LEU A 158 28.71 -8.82 -29.94
C LEU A 158 29.93 -8.74 -30.89
N THR A 159 30.67 -7.64 -30.89
CA THR A 159 31.81 -7.43 -31.80
C THR A 159 33.15 -7.96 -31.25
N SER A 160 33.25 -8.25 -29.95
CA SER A 160 34.48 -8.80 -29.35
C SER A 160 34.63 -10.32 -29.57
N ALA A 161 33.52 -11.05 -29.69
CA ALA A 161 33.56 -12.52 -29.82
C ALA A 161 33.94 -13.00 -31.24
N LEU A 162 33.79 -12.15 -32.26
CA LEU A 162 34.07 -12.50 -33.66
C LEU A 162 35.51 -12.23 -34.11
N LYS A 163 36.34 -11.55 -33.30
CA LYS A 163 37.74 -11.24 -33.66
C LYS A 163 38.78 -12.25 -33.15
N LYS A 164 38.36 -13.34 -32.50
CA LYS A 164 39.26 -14.43 -32.05
C LYS A 164 39.20 -15.69 -32.93
N ARG A 165 38.50 -15.64 -34.06
CA ARG A 165 38.49 -16.71 -35.09
C ARG A 165 38.66 -16.12 -36.48
N VAL A 166 39.83 -15.53 -36.76
CA VAL A 166 40.42 -15.44 -38.11
C VAL A 166 41.92 -15.54 -37.94
#